data_AF-A0A7G5H634-F1
#
_entry.id   AF-A0A7G5H634-F1
#
_cell.length_a   1.000
_cell.length_b   1.000
_cell.length_c   1.000
_cell.angle_alpha   90.00
_cell.angle_beta   90.00
_cell.angle_gamma   90.00
#
_symmetry.space_group_name_H-M   'P 1'
#
loop_
_entity.id
_entity.type
_entity.pdbx_description
1 polymer ?
#
loop_
_entity_poly.entity_id
_entity_poly.type
_entity_poly.pdbx_seq_one_letter_code
_entity_poly.pdbx_strand_id
1 'polypeptide(L)'
;MKTILKSLLFSGLLLCSIVYADAQVYVRRPMPPRTRVVIARPPMQYHRQAWVARPYRPNYRYRAGYWAPRHRAVWVPGYWVHRRRGNVWVNGYWR
;
A
#
# COMPACT_ATOMS: atom_id res chain seq x y z
N MET A 1 39.45 -46.61 26.40
CA MET A 1 38.67 -45.50 26.98
C MET A 1 38.92 -44.15 26.31
N LYS A 2 40.17 -43.72 26.08
CA LYS A 2 40.49 -42.41 25.45
C LYS A 2 39.92 -42.22 24.04
N THR A 3 39.80 -43.28 23.24
CA THR A 3 39.22 -43.25 21.89
C THR A 3 37.70 -43.06 21.91
N ILE A 4 37.02 -43.76 22.82
CA ILE A 4 35.56 -43.67 23.02
C ILE A 4 35.18 -42.25 23.47
N LEU A 5 35.95 -41.66 24.39
CA LEU A 5 35.72 -40.29 24.85
C LEU A 5 35.85 -39.25 23.72
N LYS A 6 36.85 -39.42 22.84
CA LYS A 6 37.05 -38.54 21.68
C LYS A 6 35.91 -38.66 20.67
N SER A 7 35.44 -39.87 20.40
CA SER A 7 34.28 -40.10 19.52
C SER A 7 33.00 -39.48 20.09
N LEU A 8 32.77 -39.62 21.40
CA LEU A 8 31.64 -39.00 22.09
C LEU A 8 31.66 -37.47 22.01
N LEU A 9 32.83 -36.88 22.22
CA LEU A 9 33.02 -35.43 22.10
C LEU A 9 32.77 -34.95 20.66
N PHE A 10 33.26 -35.70 19.66
CA PHE A 10 33.02 -35.37 18.25
C PHE A 10 31.54 -35.48 17.86
N SER A 11 30.85 -36.52 18.32
CA SER A 11 29.41 -36.67 18.07
C SER A 11 28.58 -35.58 18.75
N GLY A 12 28.92 -35.16 19.97
CA GLY A 12 28.23 -34.08 20.66
C GLY A 12 28.37 -32.74 19.92
N LEU A 13 29.56 -32.47 19.38
CA LEU A 13 29.83 -31.26 18.59
C LEU A 13 29.06 -31.25 17.27
N LEU A 14 28.96 -32.40 16.60
CA LEU A 14 28.18 -32.59 15.37
C LEU A 14 26.66 -32.44 15.60
N LEU A 15 26.15 -32.85 16.76
CA LEU A 15 24.73 -32.71 17.09
C LEU A 15 24.36 -31.26 17.43
N CYS A 16 25.24 -30.51 18.10
CA CYS A 16 25.01 -29.10 18.44
C CYS A 16 24.94 -28.18 17.21
N SER A 17 25.62 -28.50 16.11
CA SER A 17 25.61 -27.66 14.90
C SER A 17 24.29 -27.74 14.12
N ILE A 18 23.52 -28.81 14.28
CA ILE A 18 22.25 -29.01 13.57
C ILE A 18 21.12 -28.15 14.17
N VAL A 19 21.19 -27.82 15.46
CA VAL A 19 20.13 -27.12 16.19
C VAL A 19 20.07 -25.61 15.87
N TYR A 20 21.10 -25.04 15.25
CA TYR A 20 21.22 -23.59 15.04
C TYR A 20 20.63 -23.05 13.71
N ALA A 21 19.98 -23.87 12.89
CA ALA A 21 19.63 -23.50 11.52
C ALA A 21 18.32 -22.70 11.32
N ASP A 22 17.51 -22.46 12.35
CA ASP A 22 16.15 -21.88 12.19
C ASP A 22 16.01 -20.40 12.63
N ALA A 23 17.03 -19.58 12.43
CA ALA A 23 16.91 -18.12 12.60
C ALA A 23 16.15 -17.49 11.41
N GLN A 24 14.82 -17.55 11.42
CA GLN A 24 13.99 -16.85 10.43
C GLN A 24 13.91 -15.34 10.74
N VAL A 25 14.57 -14.52 9.91
CA VAL A 25 14.46 -13.06 9.98
C VAL A 25 13.14 -12.61 9.37
N TYR A 26 12.14 -12.36 10.22
CA TYR A 26 10.87 -11.79 9.80
C TYR A 26 11.02 -10.29 9.52
N VAL A 27 11.24 -9.94 8.25
CA VAL A 27 11.15 -8.54 7.81
C VAL A 27 9.67 -8.15 7.75
N ARG A 28 9.16 -7.50 8.80
CA ARG A 28 7.91 -6.75 8.72
C ARG A 28 8.14 -5.59 7.74
N ARG A 29 7.72 -5.75 6.48
CA ARG A 29 7.78 -4.64 5.51
C ARG A 29 7.05 -3.45 6.13
N PRO A 30 7.70 -2.29 6.31
CA PRO A 30 7.01 -1.10 6.74
C PRO A 30 5.91 -0.85 5.72
N MET A 31 4.66 -0.77 6.19
CA MET A 31 3.59 -0.26 5.34
C MET A 31 4.07 1.11 4.90
N PRO A 32 4.22 1.37 3.57
CA PRO A 32 4.68 2.67 3.13
C PRO A 32 3.75 3.70 3.78
N PRO A 33 4.30 4.81 4.32
CA PRO A 33 3.47 5.85 4.90
C PRO A 33 2.36 6.12 3.91
N ARG A 34 1.11 6.15 4.39
CA ARG A 34 -0.01 6.62 3.57
C ARG A 34 0.35 8.05 3.22
N THR A 35 1.05 8.22 2.11
CA THR A 35 1.25 9.52 1.52
C THR A 35 -0.17 9.99 1.33
N ARG A 36 -0.52 11.05 2.05
CA ARG A 36 -1.66 11.87 1.68
C ARG A 36 -1.23 12.47 0.35
N VAL A 37 -1.34 11.67 -0.71
CA VAL A 37 -1.03 12.13 -2.04
C VAL A 37 -2.14 13.14 -2.29
N VAL A 38 -1.84 14.40 -1.97
CA VAL A 38 -2.38 15.50 -2.73
C VAL A 38 -1.81 15.23 -4.12
N ILE A 39 -2.43 14.32 -4.85
CA ILE A 39 -2.10 14.13 -6.25
C ILE A 39 -2.40 15.49 -6.81
N ALA A 40 -1.36 16.24 -7.17
CA ALA A 40 -1.50 17.38 -8.04
C ALA A 40 -2.13 16.81 -9.31
N ARG A 41 -3.46 16.79 -9.34
CA ARG A 41 -4.22 16.24 -10.45
C ARG A 41 -3.86 17.15 -11.61
N PRO A 42 -3.26 16.62 -12.69
CA PRO A 42 -3.08 17.43 -13.88
C PRO A 42 -4.44 17.99 -14.29
N PRO A 43 -4.49 19.21 -14.84
CA PRO A 43 -5.74 19.86 -15.21
C PRO A 43 -6.56 18.91 -16.09
N MET A 44 -7.85 18.85 -15.80
CA MET A 44 -8.79 18.00 -16.51
C MET A 44 -8.85 18.44 -17.97
N GLN A 45 -8.64 17.49 -18.89
CA GLN A 45 -8.54 17.81 -20.32
C GLN A 45 -9.93 17.99 -20.96
N TYR A 46 -10.97 17.29 -20.45
CA TYR A 46 -12.32 17.33 -21.01
C TYR A 46 -13.41 17.15 -19.94
N HIS A 47 -14.56 17.81 -20.11
CA HIS A 47 -15.69 17.86 -19.15
C HIS A 47 -16.30 16.50 -18.71
N ARG A 48 -15.99 15.37 -19.36
CA ARG A 48 -16.58 14.03 -19.10
C ARG A 48 -15.57 12.98 -18.66
N GLN A 49 -14.56 13.38 -17.91
CA GLN A 49 -13.51 12.48 -17.41
C GLN A 49 -13.48 12.42 -15.89
N ALA A 50 -13.50 11.22 -15.32
CA ALA A 50 -13.32 11.02 -13.88
C ALA A 50 -11.86 10.63 -13.57
N TRP A 51 -11.33 11.15 -12.46
CA TRP A 51 -10.00 10.79 -11.98
C TRP A 51 -10.02 9.38 -11.37
N VAL A 52 -9.23 8.47 -11.93
CA VAL A 52 -9.05 7.11 -11.39
C VAL A 52 -7.82 7.11 -10.52
N ALA A 53 -8.03 7.19 -9.19
CA ALA A 53 -6.95 7.30 -8.21
C ALA A 53 -6.25 5.98 -7.88
N ARG A 54 -6.67 4.83 -8.44
CA ARG A 54 -6.17 3.49 -8.08
C ARG A 54 -4.66 3.39 -8.38
N PRO A 55 -3.78 3.50 -7.36
CA PRO A 55 -2.35 3.52 -7.59
C PRO A 55 -1.75 2.12 -7.67
N TYR A 56 -2.58 1.08 -7.49
CA TYR A 56 -2.13 -0.27 -7.23
C TYR A 56 -2.95 -1.30 -8.01
N ARG A 57 -2.25 -2.13 -8.78
CA ARG A 57 -2.76 -3.38 -9.38
C ARG A 57 -2.40 -4.55 -8.46
N PRO A 58 -3.11 -5.69 -8.51
CA PRO A 58 -2.74 -6.90 -7.77
C PRO A 58 -1.27 -7.35 -7.94
N ASN A 59 -0.57 -6.89 -8.98
CA ASN A 59 0.83 -7.20 -9.28
C ASN A 59 1.86 -6.19 -8.74
N TYR A 60 1.55 -5.39 -7.72
CA TYR A 60 2.48 -4.44 -7.08
C TYR A 60 3.08 -3.33 -7.98
N ARG A 61 2.59 -3.16 -9.21
CA ARG A 61 3.06 -2.09 -10.11
C ARG A 61 2.37 -0.78 -9.80
N TYR A 62 3.18 0.23 -9.46
CA TYR A 62 2.72 1.61 -9.31
C TYR A 62 2.31 2.17 -10.67
N ARG A 63 1.13 2.78 -10.75
CA ARG A 63 0.73 3.61 -11.88
C ARG A 63 0.19 4.91 -11.32
N ALA A 64 0.63 6.03 -11.88
CA ALA A 64 -0.01 7.31 -11.62
C ALA A 64 -1.51 7.21 -11.96
N GLY A 65 -2.35 7.91 -11.21
CA GLY A 65 -3.77 8.01 -11.56
C GLY A 65 -3.94 8.65 -12.93
N TYR A 66 -5.08 8.41 -13.57
CA TYR A 66 -5.35 8.91 -14.91
C TYR A 66 -6.79 9.38 -15.04
N TRP A 67 -7.03 10.26 -16.01
CA TRP A 67 -8.36 10.68 -16.41
C TRP A 67 -9.00 9.63 -17.30
N ALA A 68 -10.15 9.09 -16.90
CA ALA A 68 -10.90 8.10 -17.68
C ALA A 68 -12.24 8.68 -18.13
N PRO A 69 -12.67 8.48 -19.39
CA PRO A 69 -13.99 8.89 -19.84
C PRO A 69 -15.06 8.17 -19.02
N ARG A 70 -16.00 8.93 -18.46
CA ARG A 70 -17.12 8.38 -17.68
C ARG A 70 -18.42 8.71 -18.39
N HIS A 71 -18.83 7.81 -19.27
CA HIS A 71 -20.10 7.93 -19.98
C HIS A 71 -21.25 7.94 -18.97
N ARG A 72 -22.14 8.93 -19.08
CA ARG A 72 -23.29 9.18 -18.19
C ARG A 72 -22.99 9.74 -16.79
N ALA A 73 -21.75 10.09 -16.47
CA ALA A 73 -21.47 10.83 -15.24
C ALA A 73 -21.41 12.33 -15.50
N VAL A 74 -22.04 13.12 -14.63
CA VAL A 74 -22.04 14.58 -14.71
C VAL A 74 -21.23 15.13 -13.54
N TRP A 75 -20.26 16.00 -13.83
CA TRP A 75 -19.57 16.73 -12.77
C TRP A 75 -20.51 17.77 -12.20
N VAL A 76 -20.82 17.64 -10.91
CA VAL A 76 -21.54 18.66 -10.15
C VAL A 76 -20.47 19.57 -9.54
N PRO A 77 -20.37 20.85 -9.93
CA PRO A 77 -19.43 21.79 -9.32
C PRO A 77 -19.71 21.93 -7.83
N GLY A 78 -18.68 22.27 -7.05
CA GLY A 78 -18.85 22.54 -5.63
C GLY A 78 -19.76 23.75 -5.40
N TYR A 79 -20.56 23.70 -4.35
CA TYR A 79 -21.53 24.75 -4.05
C TYR A 79 -21.69 24.94 -2.55
N TRP A 80 -22.07 26.16 -2.16
CA TRP A 80 -22.46 26.47 -0.81
C TRP A 80 -23.88 25.98 -0.56
N VAL A 81 -24.08 25.26 0.54
CA VAL A 81 -25.41 24.84 0.98
C VAL A 81 -25.69 25.38 2.38
N HIS A 82 -26.86 26.00 2.53
CA HIS A 82 -27.32 26.44 3.84
C HIS A 82 -27.84 25.24 4.65
N ARG A 83 -27.32 25.07 5.86
CA ARG A 83 -27.73 24.04 6.83
C ARG A 83 -28.12 24.72 8.15
N ARG A 84 -28.80 23.98 9.04
CA ARG A 84 -29.21 24.47 10.38
C ARG A 84 -28.08 25.13 11.20
N ARG A 85 -26.81 24.82 10.94
CA ARG A 85 -25.63 25.37 11.64
C ARG A 85 -24.77 26.30 10.76
N GLY A 86 -25.31 26.81 9.65
CA GLY A 86 -24.62 27.76 8.75
C GLY A 86 -24.37 27.24 7.34
N ASN A 87 -23.60 28.00 6.57
CA ASN A 87 -23.23 27.67 5.20
C ASN A 87 -22.08 26.66 5.19
N VAL A 88 -22.28 25.52 4.51
CA VAL A 88 -21.27 24.48 4.35
C VAL A 88 -20.88 24.38 2.88
N TRP A 89 -19.57 24.36 2.61
CA TRP A 89 -19.07 24.10 1.27
C TRP A 89 -19.17 22.60 0.95
N VAL A 90 -19.95 22.25 -0.06
CA VAL A 90 -19.99 20.89 -0.59
C VAL A 90 -18.98 20.80 -1.72
N ASN A 91 -17.97 19.96 -1.54
CA ASN A 91 -17.00 19.69 -2.61
C ASN A 91 -17.71 19.10 -3.83
N GLY A 92 -17.28 19.54 -5.02
CA GLY A 92 -17.79 19.01 -6.28
C GLY A 92 -17.59 17.50 -6.38
N TYR A 93 -18.56 16.82 -6.97
CA TYR A 93 -18.58 15.36 -7.06
C TYR A 93 -19.17 14.91 -8.40
N TRP A 94 -18.89 13.66 -8.74
CA TRP A 94 -19.47 13.01 -9.90
C TRP A 94 -20.81 12.39 -9.51
N ARG A 95 -21.89 12.78 -10.19
CA ARG A 95 -23.20 12.11 -10.14
C ARG A 95 -23.31 11.06 -11.23
#